data_AF-A0A914JFW4-F1
#
_entry.id   AF-A0A914JFW4-F1
#
_cell.length_a   1.000
_cell.length_b   1.000
_cell.length_c   1.000
_cell.angle_alpha   90.00
_cell.angle_beta   90.00
_cell.angle_gamma   90.00
#
_symmetry.space_group_name_H-M   'P 1'
#
loop_
_entity.id
_entity.type
_entity.pdbx_description
1 polymer ?
#
loop_
_entity_poly.entity_id
_entity_poly.type
_entity_poly.pdbx_seq_one_letter_code
_entity_poly.pdbx_strand_id
1 'polypeptide(L)'
;MQAHESPPVYFLYLLVLLVTVSSVPVDIPKKRYPNAIIIGVKKSGTRALLEFLKINPKVKAPGPEIHFFDKHYDLGYEWYR
;
A
#
# COMPACT_ATOMS: atom_id res chain seq x y z
N MET A 1 10.71 49.79 -32.45
CA MET A 1 11.37 48.52 -32.76
C MET A 1 11.05 47.56 -31.62
N GLN A 2 9.92 46.86 -31.67
CA GLN A 2 9.49 45.97 -30.60
C GLN A 2 9.04 44.67 -31.26
N ALA A 3 10.00 43.77 -31.46
CA ALA A 3 9.76 42.40 -31.87
C ALA A 3 9.86 41.55 -30.59
N HIS A 4 8.74 41.38 -29.90
CA HIS A 4 8.62 40.46 -28.77
C HIS A 4 7.39 39.58 -28.98
N GLU A 5 7.45 38.77 -30.03
CA GLU A 5 6.48 37.71 -30.28
C GLU A 5 7.18 36.36 -30.16
N SER A 6 7.01 35.70 -29.01
CA SER A 6 7.12 34.24 -28.93
C SER A 6 6.27 33.70 -27.77
N PRO A 7 4.97 33.39 -28.01
CA PRO A 7 4.09 32.78 -27.02
C PRO A 7 4.10 31.22 -26.87
N PRO A 8 4.94 30.38 -27.55
CA PRO A 8 4.71 28.93 -27.51
C PRO A 8 5.24 28.22 -26.25
N VAL A 9 6.14 28.84 -25.49
CA VAL A 9 6.83 28.17 -24.37
C VAL A 9 5.95 27.90 -23.15
N TYR A 10 4.97 28.78 -22.86
CA TYR A 10 4.03 28.57 -21.75
C TYR A 10 3.08 27.41 -22.01
N PHE A 11 2.66 27.23 -23.26
CA PHE A 11 1.83 26.09 -23.67
C PHE A 11 2.59 24.78 -23.52
N LEU A 12 3.87 24.76 -23.89
CA LEU A 12 4.73 23.60 -23.68
C LEU A 12 4.94 23.30 -22.18
N TYR A 13 5.16 24.33 -21.36
CA TYR A 13 5.30 24.17 -19.90
C TYR A 13 4.01 23.65 -19.25
N LEU A 14 2.86 24.15 -19.69
CA LEU A 14 1.54 23.70 -19.24
C LEU A 14 1.25 22.25 -19.66
N LEU A 15 1.62 21.89 -20.90
CA LEU A 15 1.44 20.54 -21.43
C LEU A 15 2.38 19.54 -20.74
N VAL A 16 3.63 19.92 -20.47
CA VAL A 16 4.57 19.12 -19.68
C VAL A 16 4.04 18.93 -18.25
N LEU A 17 3.55 19.99 -17.60
CA LEU A 17 2.94 19.89 -16.27
C LEU A 17 1.73 18.93 -16.28
N LEU A 18 0.83 19.05 -17.25
CA LEU A 18 -0.34 18.19 -17.39
C LEU A 18 0.03 16.72 -17.61
N VAL A 19 1.02 16.45 -18.47
CA VAL A 19 1.50 15.08 -18.75
C VAL A 19 2.18 14.46 -17.50
N THR A 20 2.90 15.24 -16.70
CA THR A 20 3.53 14.72 -15.46
C THR A 20 2.53 14.37 -14.35
N VAL A 21 1.36 15.02 -14.31
CA VAL A 21 0.32 14.72 -13.31
C VAL A 21 -0.36 13.38 -13.59
N SER A 22 -0.46 12.95 -14.85
CA SER A 22 -1.15 11.70 -15.22
C SER A 22 -0.40 10.42 -14.86
N SER A 23 0.91 10.49 -14.58
CA SER A 23 1.75 9.30 -14.37
C SER A 23 1.90 8.87 -12.91
N VAL A 24 1.04 9.33 -11.99
CA VAL A 24 1.07 8.83 -10.61
C VAL A 24 0.61 7.36 -10.62
N PRO A 25 1.48 6.39 -10.28
CA PRO A 25 1.06 4.99 -10.22
C PRO A 25 0.04 4.83 -9.10
N VAL A 26 -1.17 4.42 -9.46
CA VAL A 26 -2.20 4.06 -8.48
C VAL A 26 -1.84 2.69 -7.93
N ASP A 27 -1.36 2.65 -6.68
CA ASP A 27 -1.13 1.40 -5.94
C ASP A 27 -2.48 0.73 -5.65
N ILE A 28 -2.88 -0.20 -6.51
CA ILE A 28 -4.06 -1.02 -6.27
C ILE A 28 -3.70 -2.04 -5.18
N PRO A 29 -4.35 -2.01 -4.00
CA PRO A 29 -4.05 -2.95 -2.93
C PRO A 29 -4.36 -4.38 -3.38
N LYS A 30 -3.30 -5.19 -3.55
CA LYS A 30 -3.42 -6.60 -3.92
C LYS A 30 -3.34 -7.49 -2.67
N LYS A 31 -4.31 -8.40 -2.54
CA LYS A 31 -4.29 -9.46 -1.53
C LYS A 31 -3.13 -10.42 -1.79
N ARG A 32 -2.39 -10.78 -0.74
CA ARG A 32 -1.20 -11.62 -0.80
C ARG A 32 -1.04 -12.39 0.51
N TYR A 33 -0.38 -13.53 0.43
CA TYR A 33 0.00 -14.27 1.62
C TYR A 33 0.96 -13.45 2.51
N PRO A 34 0.91 -13.64 3.83
CA PRO A 34 1.80 -12.94 4.73
C PRO A 34 3.25 -13.39 4.50
N ASN A 35 4.15 -12.42 4.44
CA ASN A 35 5.60 -12.69 4.42
C ASN A 35 6.14 -13.11 5.80
N ALA A 36 5.45 -12.72 6.88
CA ALA A 36 5.82 -13.02 8.25
C ALA A 36 4.56 -13.20 9.10
N ILE A 37 4.64 -14.08 10.11
CA ILE A 37 3.52 -14.42 11.00
C ILE A 37 3.99 -14.29 12.45
N ILE A 38 3.20 -13.59 13.27
CA ILE A 38 3.37 -13.59 14.73
C ILE A 38 2.63 -14.80 15.27
N ILE A 39 3.36 -15.86 15.64
CA ILE A 39 2.77 -17.14 16.06
C ILE A 39 2.47 -17.23 17.56
N GLY A 40 3.01 -16.34 18.40
CA GLY A 40 2.83 -16.42 19.85
C GLY A 40 3.91 -15.71 20.67
N VAL A 41 3.94 -15.88 21.99
CA VAL A 41 3.04 -16.74 22.80
C VAL A 41 1.88 -15.94 23.42
N LYS A 42 0.82 -16.65 23.85
CA LYS A 42 -0.34 -16.01 24.48
C LYS A 42 0.09 -15.18 25.70
N LYS A 43 -0.49 -13.98 25.84
CA LYS A 43 -0.20 -13.01 26.91
C LYS A 43 1.17 -12.33 26.87
N SER A 44 2.00 -12.53 25.82
CA SER A 44 3.29 -11.84 25.68
C SER A 44 3.20 -10.45 25.02
N GLY A 45 2.00 -9.94 24.76
CA GLY A 45 1.82 -8.65 24.09
C GLY A 45 1.92 -8.71 22.56
N THR A 46 1.62 -9.85 21.93
CA THR A 46 1.57 -10.00 20.46
C THR A 46 0.70 -8.92 19.79
N ARG A 47 -0.38 -8.49 20.45
CA ARG A 47 -1.24 -7.42 19.96
C ARG A 47 -0.55 -6.06 19.93
N ALA A 48 0.17 -5.70 20.99
CA ALA A 48 0.89 -4.44 21.05
C ALA A 48 1.99 -4.39 19.99
N LEU A 49 2.73 -5.49 19.82
CA LEU A 49 3.74 -5.63 18.77
C LEU A 49 3.13 -5.40 17.38
N LEU A 50 1.99 -6.02 17.07
CA LEU A 50 1.31 -5.85 15.79
C LEU A 50 0.90 -4.39 15.54
N GLU A 51 0.36 -3.71 16.55
CA GLU A 51 -0.05 -2.31 16.44
C GLU A 51 1.16 -1.37 16.25
N PHE A 52 2.29 -1.63 16.91
CA PHE A 52 3.53 -0.87 16.66
C PHE A 52 4.06 -1.09 15.25
N LEU A 53 4.00 -2.32 14.73
CA LEU A 53 4.41 -2.62 13.36
C LEU A 53 3.53 -1.92 12.32
N LYS A 54 2.22 -1.76 12.58
CA LYS A 54 1.29 -1.04 11.69
C LYS A 54 1.63 0.44 11.48
N ILE A 55 2.40 1.05 12.38
CA ILE A 55 2.85 2.45 12.23
C ILE A 55 3.75 2.59 10.99
N ASN A 56 4.47 1.53 10.60
CA ASN A 56 5.34 1.56 9.43
C ASN A 56 4.51 1.52 8.13
N PRO A 57 4.66 2.48 7.20
CA PRO A 57 3.89 2.52 5.96
C PRO A 57 4.08 1.28 5.06
N LYS A 58 5.21 0.57 5.20
CA LYS A 58 5.53 -0.65 4.43
C LYS A 58 4.90 -1.91 5.01
N VAL A 59 4.35 -1.86 6.23
CA VAL A 59 3.74 -3.01 6.89
C VAL A 59 2.23 -2.90 6.78
N LYS A 60 1.60 -3.98 6.31
CA LYS A 60 0.15 -4.14 6.30
C LYS A 60 -0.18 -5.41 7.06
N ALA A 61 -1.11 -5.29 8.00
CA ALA A 61 -1.50 -6.37 8.88
C ALA A 61 -3.03 -6.38 9.07
N PRO A 62 -3.63 -7.56 9.27
CA PRO A 62 -5.07 -7.67 9.52
C PRO A 62 -5.50 -6.99 10.82
N GLY A 63 -6.78 -6.65 10.89
CA GLY A 63 -7.43 -6.13 12.09
C GLY A 63 -7.47 -7.19 13.20
N PRO A 64 -8.26 -8.26 13.06
CA PRO A 64 -8.34 -9.36 14.02
C PRO A 64 -7.30 -10.45 13.78
N GLU A 65 -7.12 -11.34 14.77
CA GLU A 65 -6.39 -12.61 14.58
C GLU A 65 -7.19 -13.50 13.62
N ILE A 66 -6.58 -13.90 12.49
CA ILE A 66 -7.26 -14.63 11.41
C ILE A 66 -7.61 -16.08 11.83
N HIS A 67 -6.86 -16.64 12.77
CA HIS A 67 -7.04 -18.02 13.20
C HIS A 67 -7.10 -19.05 12.05
N PHE A 68 -6.25 -18.86 11.02
CA PHE A 68 -6.24 -19.75 9.86
C PHE A 68 -5.71 -21.14 10.23
N PHE A 69 -4.53 -21.21 10.85
CA PHE A 69 -3.85 -22.49 11.12
C PHE A 69 -4.42 -23.28 12.31
N ASP A 70 -5.33 -22.69 13.09
CA ASP A 70 -5.97 -23.35 14.24
C ASP A 70 -7.47 -23.60 14.01
N LYS A 71 -8.25 -22.64 13.50
CA LYS A 71 -9.72 -22.74 13.40
C LYS A 71 -10.29 -22.84 12.00
N HIS A 72 -9.60 -22.28 11.00
CA HIS A 72 -10.15 -22.09 9.65
C HIS A 72 -9.31 -22.78 8.56
N TYR A 73 -8.57 -23.82 8.94
CA TYR A 73 -7.67 -24.52 8.02
C TYR A 73 -8.43 -25.25 6.91
N ASP A 74 -9.64 -25.72 7.23
CA ASP A 74 -10.58 -26.40 6.35
C ASP A 74 -11.13 -25.49 5.23
N LEU A 75 -11.13 -24.16 5.41
CA LEU A 75 -11.55 -23.21 4.38
C LEU A 75 -10.53 -23.05 3.23
N GLY A 76 -9.33 -23.61 3.40
CA GLY A 76 -8.29 -23.67 2.37
C GLY A 76 -7.54 -22.35 2.13
N TYR A 77 -6.47 -22.44 1.35
CA TYR A 77 -5.54 -21.32 1.11
C TYR A 77 -6.12 -20.18 0.27
N GLU A 78 -7.17 -20.42 -0.50
CA GLU A 78 -7.85 -19.36 -1.25
C GLU A 78 -8.66 -18.45 -0.32
N TRP A 79 -9.26 -19.01 0.73
CA TRP A 79 -9.91 -18.21 1.78
C TRP A 79 -8.90 -17.36 2.57
N TYR A 80 -7.69 -17.89 2.79
CA TYR A 80 -6.63 -17.20 3.54
C TYR A 80 -6.00 -16.00 2.80
N ARG A 81 -6.18 -15.89 1.48
CA ARG A 81 -5.50 -14.91 0.63
C ARG A 81 -5.99 -13.47 0.83
#